data_AF-A0A968P038-F1
#
_entry.id   AF-A0A968P038-F1
#
_cell.length_a   1.000
_cell.length_b   1.000
_cell.length_c   1.000
_cell.angle_alpha   90.00
_cell.angle_beta   90.00
_cell.angle_gamma   90.00
#
_symmetry.space_group_name_H-M   'P 1'
#
loop_
_entity.id
_entity.type
_entity.pdbx_description
1 polymer ?
#
loop_
_entity_poly.entity_id
_entity_poly.type
_entity_poly.pdbx_seq_one_letter_code
_entity_poly.pdbx_strand_id
1 'polypeptide(L)'
;MSENKIEQKQKSERLNLFWLCSQTGRKQPAGVAFFNEEQGDYRLKIDVMPDDKTLFLKAVSASDDVTYYRVEAAVKKAGRVVHRAEVGSGYAKKDDPAIYMDIGPFSRTLVLEQRQV
;
A
#
# COMPACT_ATOMS: atom_id res chain seq x y z
N MET A 1 -33.09 6.34 30.70
CA MET A 1 -31.70 6.02 31.03
C MET A 1 -31.06 5.56 29.74
N SER A 2 -30.22 6.39 29.14
CA SER A 2 -29.66 6.17 27.81
C SER A 2 -28.32 5.46 27.97
N GLU A 3 -28.27 4.16 27.65
CA GLU A 3 -27.03 3.40 27.65
C GLU A 3 -26.20 3.82 26.42
N ASN A 4 -25.13 4.56 26.70
CA ASN A 4 -24.06 4.85 25.75
C ASN A 4 -23.40 3.53 25.33
N LYS A 5 -23.69 3.08 24.11
CA LYS A 5 -22.94 2.02 23.44
C LYS A 5 -21.60 2.60 22.99
N ILE A 6 -20.56 2.43 23.81
CA ILE A 6 -19.18 2.70 23.40
C ILE A 6 -18.85 1.63 22.36
N GLU A 7 -18.98 1.97 21.07
CA GLU A 7 -18.43 1.18 19.98
C GLU A 7 -16.92 1.10 20.19
N GLN A 8 -16.45 -0.02 20.72
CA GLN A 8 -15.04 -0.36 20.76
C GLN A 8 -14.58 -0.53 19.30
N LYS A 9 -14.11 0.57 18.70
CA LYS A 9 -13.50 0.57 17.38
C LYS A 9 -12.31 -0.40 17.43
N GLN A 10 -12.49 -1.60 16.87
CA GLN A 10 -11.45 -2.61 16.80
C GLN A 10 -10.20 -1.97 16.21
N LYS A 11 -9.13 -1.95 17.00
CA LYS A 11 -7.88 -1.31 16.61
C LYS A 11 -7.30 -2.15 15.47
N SER A 12 -7.33 -1.61 14.26
CA SER A 12 -6.75 -2.20 13.05
C SER A 12 -5.39 -2.85 13.35
N GLU A 13 -5.24 -4.12 12.94
CA GLU A 13 -4.03 -4.90 13.17
C GLU A 13 -2.83 -4.23 12.49
N ARG A 14 -1.74 -4.09 13.24
CA ARG A 14 -0.48 -3.50 12.77
C ARG A 14 0.36 -4.59 12.12
N LEU A 15 0.55 -4.51 10.81
CA LEU A 15 1.40 -5.42 10.04
C LEU A 15 2.76 -4.78 9.76
N ASN A 16 3.84 -5.57 9.78
CA ASN A 16 5.18 -5.07 9.49
C ASN A 16 5.48 -5.13 7.99
N LEU A 17 6.09 -4.07 7.46
CA LEU A 17 6.57 -4.00 6.08
C LEU A 17 8.08 -4.26 6.03
N PHE A 18 8.52 -4.91 4.96
CA PHE A 18 9.92 -5.20 4.71
C PHE A 18 10.30 -4.94 3.25
N TRP A 19 11.50 -4.40 3.03
CA TRP A 19 12.17 -4.45 1.74
C TRP A 19 12.83 -5.81 1.57
N LEU A 20 12.55 -6.49 0.46
CA LEU A 20 13.17 -7.77 0.12
C LEU A 20 14.27 -7.54 -0.91
N CYS A 21 15.52 -7.85 -0.57
CA CYS A 21 16.60 -7.88 -1.55
C CYS A 21 16.44 -9.12 -2.44
N SER A 22 16.15 -8.94 -3.73
CA SER A 22 15.94 -10.05 -4.68
C SER A 22 17.19 -10.92 -4.88
N GLN A 23 18.39 -10.36 -4.73
CA GLN A 23 19.65 -11.09 -4.89
C GLN A 23 19.99 -11.97 -3.69
N THR A 24 19.72 -11.48 -2.47
CA THR A 24 20.16 -12.17 -1.24
C THR A 24 19.00 -12.77 -0.42
N GLY A 25 17.75 -12.51 -0.79
CA GLY A 25 16.55 -12.88 -0.04
C GLY A 25 16.42 -12.18 1.34
N ARG A 26 17.28 -11.21 1.64
CA ARG A 26 17.31 -10.56 2.97
C ARG A 26 16.17 -9.55 3.07
N LYS A 27 15.51 -9.56 4.23
CA LYS A 27 14.48 -8.59 4.61
C LYS A 27 15.09 -7.45 5.41
N GLN A 28 14.80 -6.21 5.03
CA GLN A 28 15.12 -4.99 5.77
C GLN A 28 13.82 -4.36 6.25
N PRO A 29 13.68 -3.91 7.51
CA PRO A 29 12.48 -3.20 7.96
C PRO A 29 12.15 -2.00 7.05
N ALA A 30 10.87 -1.82 6.73
CA ALA A 30 10.42 -0.77 5.81
C ALA A 30 9.26 0.07 6.36
N GLY A 31 8.72 -0.27 7.54
CA GLY A 31 7.61 0.44 8.17
C GLY A 31 6.47 -0.50 8.53
N VAL A 32 5.22 -0.01 8.41
CA VAL A 32 4.02 -0.70 8.89
C VAL A 32 2.81 -0.49 7.98
N ALA A 33 1.87 -1.43 8.03
CA ALA A 33 0.57 -1.34 7.36
C ALA A 33 -0.58 -1.53 8.34
N PHE A 34 -1.72 -0.93 8.01
CA PHE A 34 -2.95 -1.00 8.79
C PHE A 34 -4.12 -1.30 7.84
N PHE A 35 -4.84 -2.39 8.06
CA PHE A 35 -6.03 -2.70 7.27
C PHE A 35 -7.20 -1.79 7.69
N ASN A 36 -7.89 -1.22 6.70
CA ASN A 36 -9.11 -0.44 6.90
C ASN A 36 -10.32 -1.27 6.44
N GLU A 37 -11.06 -1.83 7.40
CA GLU A 37 -12.24 -2.67 7.11
C GLU A 37 -13.34 -1.93 6.36
N GLU A 38 -13.52 -0.62 6.60
CA GLU A 38 -14.55 0.18 5.92
C GLU A 38 -14.25 0.37 4.43
N GLN A 39 -12.97 0.44 4.06
CA GLN A 39 -12.54 0.70 2.67
C GLN A 39 -12.04 -0.54 1.94
N GLY A 40 -11.75 -1.63 2.67
CA GLY A 40 -11.19 -2.86 2.12
C GLY A 40 -9.78 -2.69 1.55
N ASP A 41 -9.01 -1.73 2.07
CA ASP A 41 -7.64 -1.46 1.67
C ASP A 41 -6.69 -1.34 2.86
N TYR A 42 -5.40 -1.52 2.61
CA TYR A 42 -4.37 -1.25 3.62
C TYR A 42 -3.84 0.16 3.44
N ARG A 43 -3.72 0.89 4.54
CA ARG A 43 -2.89 2.10 4.59
C ARG A 43 -1.45 1.71 4.90
N LEU A 44 -0.52 2.11 4.04
CA LEU A 44 0.91 1.84 4.20
C LEU A 44 1.62 3.07 4.76
N LYS A 45 2.46 2.87 5.78
CA LYS A 45 3.43 3.84 6.28
C LYS A 45 4.83 3.28 6.05
N ILE A 46 5.55 3.87 5.09
CA ILE A 46 6.89 3.44 4.70
C ILE A 46 7.90 4.42 5.28
N ASP A 47 8.90 3.92 6.02
CA ASP A 47 9.82 4.74 6.80
C ASP A 47 10.69 5.68 5.95
N VAL A 48 11.02 5.29 4.73
CA VAL A 48 11.83 6.08 3.79
C VAL A 48 11.03 7.10 2.99
N MET A 49 9.70 7.08 3.07
CA MET A 49 8.84 8.03 2.37
C MET A 49 8.53 9.24 3.27
N PRO A 50 8.35 10.45 2.68
CA PRO A 50 7.90 11.61 3.42
C PRO A 50 6.57 11.34 4.16
N ASP A 51 6.42 11.85 5.39
CA ASP A 51 5.23 11.61 6.23
C ASP A 51 3.92 12.13 5.61
N ASP A 52 4.00 13.12 4.72
CA ASP A 52 2.85 13.69 4.02
C ASP A 52 2.34 12.78 2.89
N LYS A 53 3.17 11.83 2.42
CA LYS A 53 2.78 10.80 1.46
C LYS A 53 2.00 9.71 2.18
N THR A 54 0.82 9.43 1.64
CA THR A 54 -0.04 8.35 2.12
C THR A 54 -0.22 7.37 0.99
N LEU A 55 0.19 6.12 1.22
CA LEU A 55 0.06 5.03 0.27
C LEU A 55 -1.03 4.07 0.71
N PHE A 56 -1.70 3.47 -0.27
CA PHE A 56 -2.73 2.47 -0.09
C PHE A 56 -2.40 1.24 -0.91
N LEU A 57 -2.76 0.07 -0.39
CA LEU A 57 -2.72 -1.20 -1.10
C LEU A 57 -4.15 -1.73 -1.21
N LYS A 58 -4.62 -1.89 -2.45
CA LYS A 58 -5.99 -2.30 -2.74
C LYS A 58 -6.00 -3.56 -3.59
N ALA A 59 -6.79 -4.56 -3.21
CA ALA A 59 -7.03 -5.72 -4.05
C ALA A 59 -7.82 -5.28 -5.30
N VAL A 60 -7.39 -5.70 -6.49
CA VAL A 60 -8.01 -5.32 -7.76
C VAL A 60 -8.66 -6.49 -8.49
N SER A 61 -8.11 -7.68 -8.35
CA SER A 61 -8.68 -8.90 -8.91
C SER A 61 -8.14 -10.12 -8.16
N ALA A 62 -8.88 -11.22 -8.24
CA ALA A 62 -8.44 -12.51 -7.74
C ALA A 62 -8.66 -13.57 -8.84
N SER A 63 -7.72 -14.48 -8.92
CA SER A 63 -7.79 -15.74 -9.65
C SER A 63 -7.64 -16.89 -8.66
N ASP A 64 -7.77 -18.13 -9.09
CA ASP A 64 -7.76 -19.30 -8.19
C ASP A 64 -6.51 -19.38 -7.31
N ASP A 65 -5.36 -18.92 -7.81
CA ASP A 65 -4.06 -19.05 -7.13
C ASP A 65 -3.41 -17.72 -6.74
N VAL A 66 -3.88 -16.60 -7.31
CA VAL A 66 -3.23 -15.29 -7.17
C VAL A 66 -4.26 -14.18 -6.97
N THR A 67 -4.05 -13.37 -5.93
CA THR A 67 -4.72 -12.08 -5.74
C THR A 67 -3.80 -10.97 -6.22
N TYR A 68 -4.28 -10.13 -7.12
CA TYR A 68 -3.56 -8.96 -7.61
C TYR A 68 -3.96 -7.72 -6.82
N TYR A 69 -2.97 -6.88 -6.59
CA TYR A 69 -3.10 -5.63 -5.86
C TYR A 69 -2.56 -4.46 -6.66
N ARG A 70 -3.06 -3.29 -6.31
CA ARG A 70 -2.57 -2.01 -6.78
C ARG A 70 -2.07 -1.17 -5.61
N VAL A 71 -0.93 -0.52 -5.79
CA VAL A 71 -0.40 0.48 -4.86
C VAL A 71 -0.79 1.86 -5.36
N GLU A 72 -1.45 2.64 -4.50
CA GLU A 72 -1.94 3.96 -4.84
C GLU A 72 -1.37 5.02 -3.89
N ALA A 73 -1.02 6.19 -4.41
CA ALA A 73 -0.64 7.35 -3.63
C ALA A 73 -1.78 8.37 -3.55
N ALA A 74 -2.08 8.86 -2.35
CA ALA A 74 -2.95 10.02 -2.19
C ALA A 74 -2.33 11.25 -2.85
N VAL A 75 -3.05 11.83 -3.80
CA VAL A 75 -2.74 13.14 -4.36
C VAL A 75 -3.55 14.17 -3.59
N LYS A 76 -2.84 15.03 -2.85
CA LYS A 76 -3.44 16.06 -2.01
C LYS A 76 -3.32 17.43 -2.66
N LYS A 77 -4.37 18.25 -2.54
CA LYS A 77 -4.37 19.68 -2.89
C LYS A 77 -4.90 20.46 -1.70
N ALA A 78 -4.14 21.47 -1.24
CA ALA A 78 -4.46 22.24 -0.03
C ALA A 78 -4.78 21.34 1.19
N GLY A 79 -3.97 20.29 1.40
CA GLY A 79 -4.12 19.36 2.53
C GLY A 79 -5.24 18.32 2.40
N ARG A 80 -6.12 18.41 1.39
CA ARG A 80 -7.21 17.45 1.16
C ARG A 80 -6.85 16.46 0.07
N VAL A 81 -7.19 15.18 0.26
CA VAL A 81 -7.04 14.15 -0.79
C VAL A 81 -8.02 14.46 -1.91
N VAL A 82 -7.51 14.67 -3.12
CA VAL A 82 -8.31 14.95 -4.32
C VAL A 82 -8.60 13.64 -5.05
N HIS A 83 -7.58 12.82 -5.25
CA HIS A 83 -7.69 11.51 -5.86
C HIS A 83 -6.54 10.62 -5.40
N ARG A 84 -6.57 9.35 -5.84
CA ARG A 84 -5.49 8.39 -5.66
C ARG A 84 -4.90 8.04 -7.01
N ALA A 85 -3.58 8.12 -7.14
CA ALA A 85 -2.85 7.79 -8.36
C ALA A 85 -2.17 6.43 -8.18
N GLU A 86 -2.27 5.56 -9.18
CA GLU A 86 -1.53 4.30 -9.21
C GLU A 86 -0.02 4.58 -9.30
N VAL A 87 0.75 4.00 -8.38
CA VAL A 87 2.21 4.16 -8.31
C VAL A 87 2.94 2.82 -8.28
N GLY A 88 2.21 1.71 -8.30
CA GLY A 88 2.78 0.39 -8.18
C GLY A 88 1.73 -0.71 -8.21
N SER A 89 2.22 -1.93 -8.11
CA SER A 89 1.43 -3.15 -8.25
C SER A 89 1.88 -4.16 -7.21
N GLY A 90 1.04 -5.14 -6.91
CA GLY A 90 1.41 -6.23 -6.03
C GLY A 90 0.68 -7.52 -6.35
N TYR A 91 1.11 -8.60 -5.74
CA TYR A 91 0.47 -9.90 -5.83
C TYR A 91 0.64 -10.67 -4.52
N ALA A 92 -0.32 -11.53 -4.22
CA ALA A 92 -0.22 -12.54 -3.18
C ALA A 92 -0.60 -13.89 -3.78
N LYS A 93 0.11 -14.95 -3.41
CA LYS A 93 -0.22 -16.32 -3.82
C LYS A 93 -1.03 -16.99 -2.72
N LYS A 94 -1.92 -17.90 -3.10
CA LYS A 94 -2.80 -18.62 -2.16
C LYS A 94 -2.04 -19.31 -1.01
N ASP A 95 -0.88 -19.89 -1.30
CA ASP A 95 -0.05 -20.63 -0.35
C ASP A 95 1.06 -19.78 0.29
N ASP A 96 1.07 -18.46 0.07
CA ASP A 96 2.04 -17.54 0.64
C ASP A 96 1.32 -16.40 1.37
N PRO A 97 1.49 -16.25 2.70
CA PRO A 97 0.84 -15.18 3.44
C PRO A 97 1.39 -13.78 3.09
N ALA A 98 2.48 -13.68 2.33
CA ALA A 98 3.07 -12.41 1.95
C ALA A 98 2.39 -11.78 0.72
N ILE A 99 2.17 -10.46 0.81
CA ILE A 99 1.85 -9.64 -0.36
C ILE A 99 3.16 -9.00 -0.86
N TYR A 100 3.57 -9.37 -2.06
CA TYR A 100 4.72 -8.80 -2.73
C TYR A 100 4.28 -7.52 -3.46
N MET A 101 5.04 -6.45 -3.30
CA MET A 101 4.71 -5.16 -3.88
C MET A 101 5.91 -4.59 -4.62
N ASP A 102 5.63 -4.05 -5.79
CA ASP A 102 6.49 -3.13 -6.50
C ASP A 102 5.94 -1.70 -6.30
N ILE A 103 6.77 -0.81 -5.76
CA ILE A 103 6.42 0.59 -5.51
C ILE A 103 7.36 1.46 -6.33
N GLY A 104 6.84 2.06 -7.41
CA GLY A 104 7.55 3.11 -8.12
C GLY A 104 7.77 4.31 -7.17
N PRO A 105 8.97 4.93 -7.16
CA PRO A 105 10.05 4.82 -8.12
C PRO A 105 11.19 3.84 -7.75
N PHE A 106 11.15 3.15 -6.61
CA PHE A 106 12.34 2.45 -6.06
C PHE A 106 12.92 1.34 -6.94
N SER A 107 12.12 0.78 -7.83
CA SER A 107 12.51 -0.28 -8.77
C SER A 107 12.56 0.20 -10.23
N ARG A 108 12.25 1.48 -10.50
CA ARG A 108 11.96 1.96 -11.86
C ARG A 108 12.85 3.14 -12.25
N THR A 109 13.16 3.20 -13.53
CA THR A 109 13.83 4.35 -14.14
C THR A 109 12.80 5.40 -14.51
N LEU A 110 13.03 6.66 -14.10
CA LEU A 110 12.20 7.78 -14.52
C LEU A 110 12.53 8.11 -15.99
N VAL A 111 11.51 8.10 -16.86
CA VAL A 111 11.65 8.40 -18.28
C VAL A 111 10.82 9.65 -18.59
N LEU A 112 11.40 10.60 -19.33
CA LEU A 112 10.71 11.76 -19.88
C LEU A 112 10.57 11.57 -21.39
N GLU A 113 9.34 11.45 -21.88
CA GLU A 113 9.05 11.46 -23.31
C GLU A 113 8.91 12.91 -23.81
N GLN A 114 9.61 13.25 -24.89
CA GLN A 114 9.44 14.52 -25.60
C GLN A 114 8.71 14.28 -26.92
N ARG A 115 7.73 15.12 -27.25
CA ARG A 115 7.13 15.09 -28.59
C ARG A 115 8.23 15.41 -29.61
N GLN A 116 8.37 14.55 -30.63
CA GLN A 116 9.13 14.93 -31.81
C GLN A 116 8.41 16.13 -32.45
N VAL A 117 9.12 17.25 -32.54
CA VAL A 117 8.71 18.45 -33.28
C VAL A 117 8.96 18.20 -34.77
#